data_AF-A0A3M1DPN7-F1
#
_entry.id   AF-A0A3M1DPN7-F1
#
_cell.length_a   1.000
_cell.length_b   1.000
_cell.length_c   1.000
_cell.angle_alpha   90.00
_cell.angle_beta   90.00
_cell.angle_gamma   90.00
#
_symmetry.space_group_name_H-M   'P 1'
#
loop_
_entity.id
_entity.type
_entity.pdbx_description
1 polymer ?
#
loop_
_entity_poly.entity_id
_entity_poly.type
_entity_poly.pdbx_seq_one_letter_code
_entity_poly.pdbx_strand_id
1 'polypeptide(L)'
;WELPPIEEILEPGSEQDFNQDLIRQQVRIIEDTLASLGAPVKVKEINRGPVVTQFGVEPLFVANSRGKETRVKVSKIVALADDLALALSAKTIRIQAPVPNKGLVGIEVPNEEVSLVALRDIMESEAWERVRSPLRLALGQDVSGAPYVADLRAMPHLLIAGTTGSGKSVCINAILTALLLQNTPDDLKLLLVDPKRVELMPYNGIPHLLVPVVVDMERVVGALQWVLREMDSRYRRFASVGARDIVDYNERVAAASPEVGRIPYIVVVIDELADLMMLAPQETERAICRLAQMARATGIHLIIATQRPSVDVVTGLIKANFPARIAFAVASSVDSRVILDMPGAERLLGRGDMLFMPPDAPQPIRLQGAFVSDAEIQRLIAYWKVFSAPPAGPIPLERATPSVPAAPPVQLPLHPDLAPPVSEQRPSGLFEDDLIPDALEVLLAENRASVSLLQRRLRIGYTRSARIIELLEELGV
;
A
#
# COMPACT_ATOMS: atom_id res chain seq x y z
N TRP A 1 27.07 -1.66 4.08
CA TRP A 1 26.21 -1.21 2.98
C TRP A 1 26.50 0.24 2.70
N GLU A 2 26.58 0.62 1.43
CA GLU A 2 26.66 2.03 1.00
C GLU A 2 25.31 2.40 0.38
N LEU A 3 24.82 3.60 0.69
CA LEU A 3 23.57 4.08 0.11
C LEU A 3 23.84 4.65 -1.29
N PRO A 4 22.92 4.44 -2.24
CA PRO A 4 23.03 5.04 -3.57
C PRO A 4 23.01 6.58 -3.48
N PRO A 5 23.94 7.28 -4.14
CA PRO A 5 23.89 8.73 -4.24
C PRO A 5 22.67 9.16 -5.07
N ILE A 6 21.86 10.07 -4.52
CA ILE A 6 20.58 10.50 -5.12
C ILE A 6 20.79 11.04 -6.54
N GLU A 7 21.86 11.80 -6.75
CA GLU A 7 22.15 12.46 -8.04
C GLU A 7 22.54 11.52 -9.18
N GLU A 8 23.03 10.32 -8.86
CA GLU A 8 23.35 9.30 -9.89
C GLU A 8 22.13 8.46 -10.25
N ILE A 9 21.16 8.37 -9.33
CA ILE A 9 19.95 7.57 -9.52
C ILE A 9 18.83 8.40 -10.14
N LEU A 10 18.54 9.58 -9.57
CA LEU A 10 17.38 10.39 -9.91
C LEU A 10 17.72 11.61 -10.77
N GLU A 11 16.80 11.92 -11.68
CA GLU A 11 16.88 13.09 -12.56
C GLU A 11 16.12 14.28 -11.94
N PRO A 12 16.66 15.51 -12.06
CA PRO A 12 15.97 16.70 -11.56
C PRO A 12 14.77 17.03 -12.44
N GLY A 13 13.78 17.71 -11.86
CA GLY A 13 12.65 18.25 -12.61
C GLY A 13 13.06 19.35 -13.58
N SER A 14 12.23 19.57 -14.61
CA SER A 14 12.39 20.71 -15.51
C SER A 14 11.82 21.99 -14.89
N GLU A 15 12.56 23.10 -14.97
CA GLU A 15 12.04 24.43 -14.60
C GLU A 15 10.87 24.83 -15.53
N GLN A 16 9.83 25.44 -14.95
CA GLN A 16 8.63 25.85 -15.68
C GLN A 16 8.73 27.31 -16.13
N ASP A 17 8.46 27.56 -17.42
CA ASP A 17 8.24 28.91 -17.93
C ASP A 17 6.83 29.43 -17.55
N PHE A 18 6.78 30.66 -17.05
CA PHE A 18 5.55 31.30 -16.56
C PHE A 18 4.92 32.18 -17.64
N ASN A 19 3.80 31.74 -18.23
CA ASN A 19 3.00 32.59 -19.10
C ASN A 19 2.10 33.54 -18.28
N GLN A 20 2.62 34.71 -17.95
CA GLN A 20 1.90 35.72 -17.15
C GLN A 20 0.63 36.24 -17.85
N ASP A 21 0.60 36.25 -19.17
CA ASP A 21 -0.55 36.77 -19.92
C ASP A 21 -1.76 35.84 -19.83
N LEU A 22 -1.52 34.52 -19.86
CA LEU A 22 -2.57 33.51 -19.65
C LEU A 22 -3.22 33.66 -18.26
N ILE A 23 -2.41 33.84 -17.21
CA ILE A 23 -2.90 34.01 -15.83
C ILE A 23 -3.79 35.26 -15.73
N ARG A 24 -3.36 36.39 -16.32
CA ARG A 24 -4.16 37.63 -16.33
C ARG A 24 -5.48 37.46 -17.07
N GLN A 25 -5.49 36.70 -18.16
CA GLN A 25 -6.71 36.38 -18.89
C GLN A 25 -7.67 35.54 -18.05
N GLN A 26 -7.17 34.49 -17.39
CA GLN A 26 -7.97 33.64 -16.50
C GLN A 26 -8.59 34.42 -15.34
N VAL A 27 -7.85 35.35 -14.72
CA VAL A 27 -8.38 36.23 -13.67
C VAL A 27 -9.58 37.01 -14.16
N ARG A 28 -9.49 37.64 -15.33
CA ARG A 28 -10.60 38.41 -15.92
C ARG A 28 -11.81 37.52 -16.18
N ILE A 29 -11.59 36.35 -16.78
CA ILE A 29 -12.67 35.39 -17.05
C ILE A 29 -13.38 34.98 -15.76
N ILE A 30 -12.63 34.68 -14.69
CA ILE A 30 -13.21 34.29 -13.38
C ILE A 30 -14.06 35.43 -12.81
N GLU A 31 -13.54 36.65 -12.75
CA GLU A 31 -14.25 37.80 -12.19
C GLU A 31 -15.50 38.16 -13.01
N ASP A 32 -15.38 38.24 -14.33
CA ASP A 32 -16.47 38.62 -15.23
C ASP A 32 -17.58 37.56 -15.27
N THR A 33 -17.22 36.27 -15.34
CA THR A 33 -18.18 35.16 -15.35
C THR A 33 -18.98 35.13 -14.07
N LEU A 34 -18.31 35.15 -12.91
CA LEU A 34 -18.98 35.11 -11.62
C LEU A 34 -19.82 36.38 -11.37
N ALA A 35 -19.37 37.56 -11.82
CA ALA A 35 -20.17 38.77 -11.75
C ALA A 35 -21.44 38.67 -12.60
N SER A 36 -21.35 38.17 -13.85
CA SER A 36 -22.50 38.02 -14.75
C SER A 36 -23.56 37.03 -14.21
N LEU A 37 -23.13 36.02 -13.44
CA LEU A 37 -23.99 35.02 -12.79
C LEU A 37 -24.48 35.49 -11.39
N GLY A 38 -24.24 36.77 -11.06
CA GLY A 38 -24.71 37.43 -9.85
C GLY A 38 -23.96 37.00 -8.58
N ALA A 39 -22.74 36.51 -8.70
CA ALA A 39 -21.85 36.15 -7.61
C ALA A 39 -20.51 36.90 -7.75
N PRO A 40 -20.48 38.25 -7.77
CA PRO A 40 -19.26 39.01 -7.97
C PRO A 40 -18.20 38.66 -6.91
N VAL A 41 -16.97 38.45 -7.38
CA VAL A 41 -15.79 38.15 -6.56
C VAL A 41 -14.62 39.01 -7.02
N LYS A 42 -13.56 39.07 -6.20
CA LYS A 42 -12.28 39.64 -6.59
C LYS A 42 -11.15 38.65 -6.33
N VAL A 43 -10.27 38.43 -7.30
CA VAL A 43 -9.07 37.61 -7.11
C VAL A 43 -8.06 38.39 -6.26
N LYS A 44 -7.56 37.76 -5.19
CA LYS A 44 -6.59 38.34 -4.25
C LYS A 44 -5.24 37.65 -4.31
N GLU A 45 -5.27 36.34 -4.51
CA GLU A 45 -4.08 35.50 -4.48
C GLU A 45 -4.10 34.54 -5.66
N ILE A 46 -2.93 34.24 -6.20
CA ILE A 46 -2.74 33.28 -7.28
C ILE A 46 -1.58 32.40 -6.86
N ASN A 47 -1.85 31.12 -6.64
CA ASN A 47 -0.83 30.11 -6.32
C ASN A 47 -0.81 29.11 -7.47
N ARG A 48 0.26 29.13 -8.28
CA ARG A 48 0.43 28.17 -9.38
C ARG A 48 1.12 26.92 -8.84
N GLY A 49 0.43 25.80 -8.87
CA GLY A 49 1.00 24.49 -8.61
C GLY A 49 1.31 23.75 -9.92
N PRO A 50 1.82 22.51 -9.82
CA PRO A 50 2.26 21.72 -10.99
C PRO A 50 1.13 21.38 -11.96
N VAL A 51 -0.08 21.15 -11.44
CA VAL A 51 -1.22 20.62 -12.20
C VAL A 51 -2.37 21.62 -12.28
N VAL A 52 -2.52 22.43 -11.24
CA VAL A 52 -3.59 23.42 -11.13
C VAL A 52 -3.02 24.75 -10.68
N THR A 53 -3.69 25.82 -11.09
CA THR A 53 -3.52 27.14 -10.53
C THR A 53 -4.70 27.43 -9.59
N GLN A 54 -4.39 27.73 -8.33
CA GLN A 54 -5.39 28.11 -7.34
C GLN A 54 -5.54 29.64 -7.30
N PHE A 55 -6.73 30.12 -7.67
CA PHE A 55 -7.15 31.51 -7.56
C PHE A 55 -7.92 31.71 -6.25
N GLY A 56 -7.31 32.41 -5.30
CA GLY A 56 -7.95 32.81 -4.05
C GLY A 56 -8.85 34.02 -4.28
N VAL A 57 -10.17 33.82 -4.21
CA VAL A 57 -11.18 34.86 -4.47
C VAL A 57 -11.91 35.30 -3.20
N GLU A 58 -12.12 36.61 -3.11
CA GLU A 58 -12.92 37.24 -2.05
C GLU A 58 -14.34 37.51 -2.57
N PRO A 59 -15.40 36.96 -1.93
CA PRO A 59 -16.77 37.25 -2.28
C PRO A 59 -17.15 38.72 -2.01
N LEU A 60 -17.65 39.42 -3.02
CA LEU A 60 -18.09 40.82 -2.91
C LEU A 60 -19.54 40.93 -2.40
N PHE A 61 -20.06 42.15 -2.36
CA PHE A 61 -21.43 42.45 -1.94
C PHE A 61 -22.36 42.55 -3.16
N VAL A 62 -23.60 42.08 -2.99
CA VAL A 62 -24.67 42.21 -3.97
C VAL A 62 -25.85 42.91 -3.32
N ALA A 63 -26.43 43.88 -4.02
CA ALA A 63 -27.65 44.55 -3.58
C ALA A 63 -28.87 43.67 -3.85
N ASN A 64 -29.67 43.43 -2.82
CA ASN A 64 -30.92 42.69 -2.95
C ASN A 64 -32.00 43.61 -3.55
N SER A 65 -33.14 43.07 -4.01
CA SER A 65 -34.28 43.84 -4.55
C SER A 65 -34.87 44.89 -3.59
N ARG A 66 -34.43 44.91 -2.33
CA ARG A 66 -34.76 45.92 -1.30
C ARG A 66 -33.62 46.92 -1.01
N GLY A 67 -32.59 46.97 -1.85
CA GLY A 67 -31.43 47.87 -1.70
C GLY A 67 -30.44 47.50 -0.58
N LYS A 68 -30.66 46.38 0.12
CA LYS A 68 -29.75 45.91 1.19
C LYS A 68 -28.59 45.12 0.57
N GLU A 69 -27.37 45.58 0.80
CA GLU A 69 -26.15 44.86 0.41
C GLU A 69 -25.94 43.64 1.29
N THR A 70 -25.76 42.48 0.65
CA THR A 70 -25.38 41.25 1.32
C THR A 70 -24.19 40.62 0.63
N ARG A 71 -23.24 40.09 1.41
CA ARG A 71 -22.07 39.40 0.87
C ARG A 71 -22.53 38.15 0.11
N VAL A 72 -21.92 37.89 -1.04
CA VAL A 72 -22.18 36.67 -1.82
C VAL A 72 -21.99 35.45 -0.94
N LYS A 73 -23.00 34.59 -0.91
CA LYS A 73 -22.93 33.33 -0.17
C LYS A 73 -21.93 32.40 -0.84
N VAL A 74 -21.06 31.79 -0.04
CA VAL A 74 -20.07 30.81 -0.50
C VAL A 74 -20.73 29.66 -1.28
N SER A 75 -21.89 29.17 -0.83
CA SER A 75 -22.65 28.12 -1.52
C SER A 75 -23.08 28.51 -2.94
N LYS A 76 -23.26 29.80 -3.22
CA LYS A 76 -23.58 30.30 -4.56
C LYS A 76 -22.37 30.16 -5.49
N ILE A 77 -21.17 30.45 -5.01
CA ILE A 77 -19.93 30.30 -5.78
C ILE A 77 -19.69 28.81 -6.07
N VAL A 78 -19.85 27.95 -5.05
CA VAL A 78 -19.69 26.48 -5.21
C VAL A 78 -20.66 25.91 -6.26
N ALA A 79 -21.89 26.45 -6.35
CA ALA A 79 -22.88 26.00 -7.32
C ALA A 79 -22.56 26.40 -8.78
N LEU A 80 -21.69 27.40 -9.00
CA LEU A 80 -21.31 27.89 -10.33
C LEU A 80 -20.03 27.23 -10.88
N ALA A 81 -19.58 26.14 -10.27
CA ALA A 81 -18.33 25.45 -10.67
C ALA A 81 -18.35 24.99 -12.13
N ASP A 82 -19.49 24.45 -12.60
CA ASP A 82 -19.61 23.91 -13.96
C ASP A 82 -19.67 25.03 -15.01
N ASP A 83 -20.39 26.13 -14.71
CA ASP A 83 -20.42 27.32 -15.57
C ASP A 83 -19.03 27.95 -15.71
N LEU A 84 -18.29 28.01 -14.59
CA LEU A 84 -16.93 28.53 -14.57
C LEU A 84 -15.96 27.62 -15.33
N ALA A 85 -16.14 26.29 -15.24
CA ALA A 85 -15.36 25.33 -16.00
C ALA A 85 -15.56 25.52 -17.50
N LEU A 86 -16.81 25.73 -17.93
CA LEU A 86 -17.14 26.03 -19.33
C LEU A 86 -16.48 27.34 -19.80
N ALA A 87 -16.58 28.42 -19.02
CA ALA A 87 -16.00 29.71 -19.37
C ALA A 87 -14.47 29.68 -19.51
N LEU A 88 -13.80 28.90 -18.66
CA LEU A 88 -12.35 28.73 -18.69
C LEU A 88 -11.89 27.62 -19.65
N SER A 89 -12.80 26.98 -20.39
CA SER A 89 -12.49 25.82 -21.25
C SER A 89 -11.77 24.69 -20.51
N ALA A 90 -12.04 24.57 -19.21
CA ALA A 90 -11.44 23.57 -18.34
C ALA A 90 -12.32 22.30 -18.30
N LYS A 91 -11.69 21.12 -18.20
CA LYS A 91 -12.44 19.85 -18.05
C LYS A 91 -13.30 19.84 -16.80
N THR A 92 -12.71 20.24 -15.67
CA THR A 92 -13.36 20.34 -14.36
C THR A 92 -12.68 21.44 -13.55
N ILE A 93 -13.42 22.03 -12.61
CA ILE A 93 -12.89 22.97 -11.63
C ILE A 93 -13.26 22.50 -10.23
N ARG A 94 -12.34 22.65 -9.28
CA ARG A 94 -12.58 22.38 -7.87
C ARG A 94 -12.63 23.69 -7.10
N ILE A 95 -13.66 23.85 -6.28
CA ILE A 95 -13.83 25.02 -5.41
C ILE A 95 -13.58 24.57 -3.97
N GLN A 96 -12.50 25.05 -3.37
CA GLN A 96 -12.14 24.85 -1.97
C GLN A 96 -12.69 26.01 -1.14
N ALA A 97 -13.63 25.73 -0.25
CA ALA A 97 -14.35 26.78 0.47
C ALA A 97 -14.61 26.41 1.94
N PRO A 98 -14.09 27.19 2.91
CA PRO A 98 -13.04 28.21 2.77
C PRO A 98 -11.64 27.59 2.54
N VAL A 99 -10.69 28.37 2.05
CA VAL A 99 -9.27 27.98 2.04
C VAL A 99 -8.77 27.93 3.49
N PRO A 100 -8.08 26.86 3.94
CA PRO A 100 -7.60 26.74 5.30
C PRO A 100 -6.79 27.97 5.75
N ASN A 101 -7.10 28.48 6.94
CA ASN A 101 -6.45 29.67 7.53
C ASN A 101 -6.54 30.96 6.70
N LYS A 102 -7.39 31.01 5.67
CA LYS A 102 -7.60 32.18 4.81
C LYS A 102 -9.09 32.50 4.69
N GLY A 103 -9.43 33.79 4.70
CA GLY A 103 -10.81 34.27 4.51
C GLY A 103 -11.28 34.25 3.04
N LEU A 104 -10.77 33.31 2.24
CA LEU A 104 -10.92 33.27 0.78
C LEU A 104 -11.59 31.96 0.33
N VAL A 105 -12.15 31.99 -0.88
CA VAL A 105 -12.59 30.80 -1.61
C VAL A 105 -11.54 30.48 -2.66
N GLY A 106 -11.02 29.26 -2.69
CA GLY A 106 -10.01 28.82 -3.65
C GLY A 106 -10.66 28.19 -4.87
N ILE A 107 -10.41 28.74 -6.06
CA ILE A 107 -10.83 28.15 -7.32
C ILE A 107 -9.59 27.49 -7.97
N GLU A 108 -9.58 26.17 -8.05
CA GLU A 108 -8.50 25.38 -8.65
C GLU A 108 -8.83 25.12 -10.12
N VAL A 109 -8.07 25.75 -11.02
CA VAL A 109 -8.20 25.63 -12.47
C VAL A 109 -7.04 24.78 -13.00
N PRO A 110 -7.30 23.75 -13.83
CA PRO A 110 -6.25 22.98 -14.49
C PRO A 110 -5.29 23.85 -15.32
N ASN A 111 -4.00 23.55 -15.24
CA ASN A 111 -3.00 24.13 -16.15
C ASN A 111 -3.13 23.49 -17.55
N GLU A 112 -2.81 24.24 -18.61
CA GLU A 112 -2.75 23.70 -19.98
C GLU A 112 -1.63 22.66 -20.11
N GLU A 113 -0.48 22.96 -19.51
CA GLU A 113 0.67 22.07 -19.41
C GLU A 113 0.84 21.62 -17.95
N VAL A 114 0.68 20.32 -17.73
CA VAL A 114 0.90 19.69 -16.42
C VAL A 114 2.39 19.43 -16.27
N SER A 115 2.96 19.95 -15.19
CA SER A 115 4.38 19.76 -14.91
C SER A 115 4.60 18.49 -14.10
N LEU A 116 5.61 17.73 -14.52
CA LEU A 116 6.07 16.56 -13.79
C LEU A 116 6.75 17.00 -12.50
N VAL A 117 6.37 16.37 -11.40
CA VAL A 117 7.00 16.60 -10.09
C VAL A 117 8.07 15.52 -9.93
N ALA A 118 9.34 15.83 -10.16
CA ALA A 118 10.40 14.84 -10.04
C ALA A 118 10.59 14.43 -8.57
N LEU A 119 10.82 13.13 -8.34
CA LEU A 119 11.08 12.60 -7.00
C LEU A 119 12.32 13.26 -6.37
N ARG A 120 13.34 13.55 -7.18
CA ARG A 120 14.58 14.19 -6.74
C ARG A 120 14.32 15.54 -6.07
N ASP A 121 13.53 16.40 -6.71
CA ASP A 121 13.25 17.76 -6.23
C ASP A 121 12.62 17.75 -4.83
N ILE A 122 11.82 16.72 -4.52
CA ILE A 122 11.23 16.55 -3.19
C ILE A 122 12.28 16.05 -2.19
N MET A 123 13.11 15.08 -2.57
CA MET A 123 14.12 14.49 -1.69
C MET A 123 15.27 15.45 -1.37
N GLU A 124 15.58 16.40 -2.25
CA GLU A 124 16.57 17.46 -2.04
C GLU A 124 15.98 18.71 -1.36
N SER A 125 14.69 18.71 -1.03
CA SER A 125 14.02 19.86 -0.42
C SER A 125 14.25 19.99 1.09
N GLU A 126 14.13 21.21 1.62
CA GLU A 126 14.13 21.44 3.08
C GLU A 126 13.04 20.64 3.81
N ALA A 127 11.90 20.38 3.16
CA ALA A 127 10.80 19.61 3.75
C ALA A 127 11.23 18.16 4.05
N TRP A 128 12.08 17.59 3.20
CA TRP A 128 12.64 16.24 3.38
C TRP A 128 13.63 16.16 4.54
N GLU A 129 14.46 17.20 4.71
CA GLU A 129 15.43 17.28 5.80
C GLU A 129 14.78 17.47 7.18
N ARG A 130 13.66 18.20 7.22
CA ARG A 130 12.91 18.46 8.46
C ARG A 130 12.33 17.19 9.08
N VAL A 131 11.94 16.21 8.26
CA VAL A 131 11.41 14.93 8.74
C VAL A 131 12.56 13.97 9.01
N ARG A 132 12.86 13.69 10.29
CA ARG A 132 13.92 12.73 10.66
C ARG A 132 13.34 11.34 10.92
N SER A 133 13.09 10.59 9.85
CA SER A 133 12.59 9.21 9.93
C SER A 133 13.23 8.33 8.86
N PRO A 134 13.53 7.04 9.15
CA PRO A 134 13.94 6.09 8.12
C PRO A 134 12.80 5.77 7.13
N LEU A 135 11.54 6.00 7.50
CA LEU A 135 10.38 5.69 6.64
C LEU A 135 9.70 6.96 6.09
N ARG A 136 10.50 7.95 5.69
CA ARG A 136 10.00 9.13 4.96
C ARG A 136 9.45 8.73 3.60
N LEU A 137 8.33 9.33 3.25
CA LEU A 137 7.64 9.17 1.97
C LEU A 137 7.64 10.53 1.25
N ALA A 138 8.23 10.58 0.07
CA ALA A 138 8.14 11.74 -0.82
C ALA A 138 6.83 11.63 -1.61
N LEU A 139 5.76 12.22 -1.09
CA LEU A 139 4.43 12.04 -1.68
C LEU A 139 4.25 12.89 -2.93
N GLY A 140 4.77 14.11 -2.96
CA GLY A 140 4.50 15.01 -4.08
C GLY A 140 4.72 16.47 -3.76
N GLN A 141 4.03 17.33 -4.49
CA GLN A 141 3.90 18.76 -4.21
C GLN A 141 2.43 19.13 -4.02
N ASP A 142 2.16 20.14 -3.20
CA ASP A 142 0.81 20.66 -3.02
C ASP A 142 0.37 21.60 -4.17
N VAL A 143 -0.84 22.16 -4.05
CA VAL A 143 -1.41 23.10 -5.04
C VAL A 143 -0.62 24.41 -5.19
N SER A 144 0.32 24.70 -4.28
CA SER A 144 1.23 25.85 -4.34
C SER A 144 2.62 25.47 -4.88
N GLY A 145 2.86 24.19 -5.17
CA GLY A 145 4.17 23.68 -5.58
C GLY A 145 5.10 23.35 -4.40
N ALA A 146 4.63 23.47 -3.16
CA ALA A 146 5.46 23.16 -2.00
C ALA A 146 5.62 21.64 -1.84
N PRO A 147 6.86 21.13 -1.65
CA PRO A 147 7.11 19.70 -1.48
C PRO A 147 6.45 19.17 -0.22
N TYR A 148 5.78 18.02 -0.33
CA TYR A 148 5.07 17.36 0.74
C TYR A 148 5.73 16.02 1.07
N VAL A 149 6.30 15.94 2.28
CA VAL A 149 6.97 14.75 2.81
C VAL A 149 6.19 14.24 4.01
N ALA A 150 5.96 12.94 4.04
CA ALA A 150 5.22 12.28 5.12
C ALA A 150 6.05 11.19 5.80
N ASP A 151 5.68 10.76 7.00
CA ASP A 151 6.38 9.71 7.73
C ASP A 151 5.46 8.50 7.98
N LEU A 152 5.83 7.35 7.41
CA LEU A 152 5.07 6.11 7.60
C LEU A 152 5.12 5.62 9.06
N ARG A 153 6.09 6.03 9.89
CA ARG A 153 6.10 5.70 11.32
C ARG A 153 5.04 6.45 12.11
N ALA A 154 4.86 7.73 11.79
CA ALA A 154 3.79 8.55 12.36
C ALA A 154 2.41 8.08 11.87
N MET A 155 2.36 7.57 10.64
CA MET A 155 1.16 7.09 9.95
C MET A 155 1.30 5.59 9.66
N PRO A 156 1.16 4.73 10.68
CA PRO A 156 1.76 3.40 10.69
C PRO A 156 1.38 2.52 9.49
N HIS A 157 0.20 2.75 8.92
CA HIS A 157 -0.29 2.05 7.75
C HIS A 157 -0.95 3.02 6.76
N LEU A 158 -0.78 2.76 5.48
CA LEU A 158 -1.24 3.60 4.37
C LEU A 158 -2.12 2.79 3.42
N LEU A 159 -3.31 3.33 3.12
CA LEU A 159 -4.20 2.81 2.08
C LEU A 159 -4.11 3.70 0.83
N ILE A 160 -3.85 3.12 -0.33
CA ILE A 160 -3.77 3.83 -1.62
C ILE A 160 -4.83 3.27 -2.56
N ALA A 161 -5.70 4.11 -3.12
CA ALA A 161 -6.71 3.64 -4.05
C ALA A 161 -6.94 4.59 -5.21
N GLY A 162 -7.32 4.05 -6.37
CA GLY A 162 -7.63 4.82 -7.57
C GLY A 162 -7.67 3.95 -8.80
N THR A 163 -8.29 4.43 -9.88
CA THR A 163 -8.48 3.62 -11.09
C THR A 163 -7.18 3.42 -11.87
N THR A 164 -7.18 2.50 -12.83
CA THR A 164 -6.04 2.28 -13.73
C THR A 164 -5.65 3.58 -14.46
N GLY A 165 -4.34 3.86 -14.55
CA GLY A 165 -3.82 5.08 -15.19
C GLY A 165 -3.94 6.37 -14.36
N SER A 166 -4.48 6.30 -13.14
CA SER A 166 -4.65 7.47 -12.27
C SER A 166 -3.35 7.96 -11.61
N GLY A 167 -2.32 7.11 -11.52
CA GLY A 167 -1.03 7.41 -10.88
C GLY A 167 -0.66 6.50 -9.70
N LYS A 168 -1.55 5.58 -9.30
CA LYS A 168 -1.34 4.65 -8.17
C LYS A 168 0.00 3.91 -8.21
N SER A 169 0.32 3.23 -9.30
CA SER A 169 1.55 2.43 -9.41
C SER A 169 2.82 3.28 -9.38
N VAL A 170 2.79 4.45 -10.05
CA VAL A 170 3.89 5.43 -10.01
C VAL A 170 4.14 5.92 -8.58
N CYS A 171 3.08 6.18 -7.81
CA CYS A 171 3.19 6.57 -6.41
C CYS A 171 3.81 5.47 -5.53
N ILE A 172 3.40 4.21 -5.71
CA ILE A 172 4.01 3.07 -5.00
C ILE A 172 5.51 2.98 -5.34
N ASN A 173 5.87 3.12 -6.62
CA ASN A 173 7.26 3.12 -7.06
C ASN A 173 8.06 4.31 -6.53
N ALA A 174 7.47 5.50 -6.46
CA ALA A 174 8.10 6.67 -5.85
C ALA A 174 8.37 6.45 -4.35
N ILE A 175 7.40 5.86 -3.63
CA ILE A 175 7.55 5.48 -2.22
C ILE A 175 8.68 4.44 -2.06
N LEU A 176 8.67 3.37 -2.85
CA LEU A 176 9.69 2.31 -2.77
C LEU A 176 11.09 2.86 -3.09
N THR A 177 11.20 3.66 -4.15
CA THR A 177 12.44 4.33 -4.54
C THR A 177 12.96 5.21 -3.40
N ALA A 178 12.11 6.05 -2.80
CA ALA A 178 12.50 6.91 -1.67
C ALA A 178 12.94 6.10 -0.44
N LEU A 179 12.29 4.98 -0.14
CA LEU A 179 12.68 4.08 0.94
C LEU A 179 14.04 3.41 0.68
N LEU A 180 14.31 2.98 -0.55
CA LEU A 180 15.56 2.32 -0.93
C LEU A 180 16.74 3.28 -1.08
N LEU A 181 16.49 4.56 -1.36
CA LEU A 181 17.54 5.59 -1.39
C LEU A 181 18.02 6.01 0.00
N GLN A 182 17.21 5.81 1.04
CA GLN A 182 17.52 6.28 2.39
C GLN A 182 17.80 5.17 3.42
N ASN A 183 17.58 3.89 3.08
CA ASN A 183 17.74 2.77 4.01
C ASN A 183 18.61 1.65 3.46
N THR A 184 19.46 1.10 4.32
CA THR A 184 20.21 -0.12 4.03
C THR A 184 19.35 -1.37 4.29
N PRO A 185 19.74 -2.55 3.78
CA PRO A 185 19.07 -3.81 4.09
C PRO A 185 19.05 -4.19 5.58
N ASP A 186 19.91 -3.60 6.41
CA ASP A 186 19.95 -3.82 7.85
C ASP A 186 18.97 -2.91 8.60
N ASP A 187 18.56 -1.81 7.98
CA ASP A 187 17.59 -0.86 8.53
C ASP A 187 16.17 -1.14 8.05
N LEU A 188 16.02 -1.63 6.81
CA LEU A 188 14.73 -1.86 6.15
C LEU A 188 14.68 -3.20 5.42
N LYS A 189 13.61 -3.94 5.69
CA LYS A 189 13.20 -5.12 4.93
C LYS A 189 11.84 -4.91 4.28
N LEU A 190 11.67 -5.50 3.10
CA LEU A 190 10.47 -5.37 2.26
C LEU A 190 9.82 -6.73 2.04
N LEU A 191 8.49 -6.76 2.14
CA LEU A 191 7.66 -7.84 1.62
C LEU A 191 6.75 -7.26 0.55
N LEU A 192 7.01 -7.60 -0.71
CA LEU A 192 6.25 -7.09 -1.85
C LEU A 192 5.30 -8.17 -2.38
N VAL A 193 4.03 -7.81 -2.54
CA VAL A 193 2.98 -8.66 -3.08
C VAL A 193 2.45 -8.02 -4.36
N ASP A 194 2.67 -8.70 -5.48
CA ASP A 194 2.27 -8.27 -6.82
C ASP A 194 1.59 -9.43 -7.55
N PRO A 195 0.27 -9.60 -7.34
CA PRO A 195 -0.46 -10.68 -7.97
C PRO A 195 -0.53 -10.58 -9.50
N LYS A 196 -0.41 -9.36 -10.04
CA LYS A 196 -0.55 -9.08 -11.47
C LYS A 196 0.77 -9.29 -12.22
N ARG A 197 1.89 -9.39 -11.51
CA ARG A 197 3.25 -9.57 -12.05
C ARG A 197 3.71 -8.43 -12.96
N VAL A 198 3.23 -7.22 -12.71
CA VAL A 198 3.50 -6.05 -13.55
C VAL A 198 4.35 -5.03 -12.81
N GLU A 199 3.90 -4.59 -11.64
CA GLU A 199 4.38 -3.36 -11.02
C GLU A 199 5.61 -3.56 -10.15
N LEU A 200 5.66 -4.66 -9.37
CA LEU A 200 6.71 -4.87 -8.36
C LEU A 200 7.73 -5.93 -8.74
N MET A 201 7.48 -6.68 -9.81
CA MET A 201 8.43 -7.68 -10.33
C MET A 201 9.85 -7.18 -10.56
N PRO A 202 10.10 -5.94 -11.05
CA PRO A 202 11.45 -5.42 -11.25
C PRO A 202 12.34 -5.49 -9.99
N TYR A 203 11.75 -5.32 -8.80
CA TYR A 203 12.47 -5.29 -7.53
C TYR A 203 13.03 -6.66 -7.11
N ASN A 204 12.66 -7.76 -7.77
CA ASN A 204 13.21 -9.07 -7.45
C ASN A 204 14.75 -9.08 -7.48
N GLY A 205 15.36 -9.60 -6.42
CA GLY A 205 16.80 -9.73 -6.29
C GLY A 205 17.51 -8.59 -5.53
N ILE A 206 16.80 -7.55 -5.09
CA ILE A 206 17.39 -6.56 -4.17
C ILE A 206 17.56 -7.17 -2.75
N PRO A 207 18.59 -6.76 -1.99
CA PRO A 207 18.91 -7.34 -0.68
C PRO A 207 17.91 -6.96 0.44
N HIS A 208 17.03 -5.98 0.20
CA HIS A 208 15.98 -5.57 1.12
C HIS A 208 14.81 -6.55 1.17
N LEU A 209 14.62 -7.39 0.14
CA LEU A 209 13.49 -8.32 0.09
C LEU A 209 13.64 -9.44 1.12
N LEU A 210 12.58 -9.70 1.90
CA LEU A 210 12.51 -10.85 2.80
C LEU A 210 12.38 -12.17 2.04
N VAL A 211 11.62 -12.12 0.95
CA VAL A 211 11.38 -13.21 0.00
C VAL A 211 11.25 -12.60 -1.39
N PRO A 212 11.46 -13.37 -2.47
CA PRO A 212 11.10 -12.93 -3.81
C PRO A 212 9.65 -12.41 -3.84
N VAL A 213 9.39 -11.44 -4.71
CA VAL A 213 8.08 -10.80 -4.87
C VAL A 213 7.00 -11.88 -4.95
N VAL A 214 6.03 -11.80 -4.04
CA VAL A 214 4.99 -12.82 -3.91
C VAL A 214 3.94 -12.56 -4.98
N VAL A 215 3.91 -13.45 -5.97
CA VAL A 215 2.98 -13.41 -7.10
C VAL A 215 1.83 -14.40 -6.98
N ASP A 216 2.03 -15.44 -6.17
CA ASP A 216 1.06 -16.50 -5.96
C ASP A 216 0.18 -16.15 -4.76
N MET A 217 -1.12 -16.03 -5.01
CA MET A 217 -2.11 -15.62 -4.03
C MET A 217 -2.19 -16.56 -2.82
N GLU A 218 -2.01 -17.87 -3.02
CA GLU A 218 -2.05 -18.85 -1.94
C GLU A 218 -0.88 -18.63 -0.98
N ARG A 219 0.26 -18.20 -1.52
CA ARG A 219 1.46 -17.86 -0.74
C ARG A 219 1.34 -16.53 0.00
N VAL A 220 0.48 -15.62 -0.44
CA VAL A 220 0.28 -14.31 0.22
C VAL A 220 -0.25 -14.50 1.64
N VAL A 221 -1.25 -15.36 1.83
CA VAL A 221 -1.79 -15.64 3.18
C VAL A 221 -0.70 -16.21 4.07
N GLY A 222 0.12 -17.14 3.55
CA GLY A 222 1.29 -17.68 4.27
C GLY A 222 2.31 -16.61 4.65
N ALA A 223 2.58 -15.65 3.76
CA ALA A 223 3.48 -14.53 4.02
C ALA A 223 2.93 -13.59 5.09
N LEU A 224 1.64 -13.22 5.05
CA LEU A 224 0.99 -12.41 6.09
C LEU A 224 1.01 -13.12 7.46
N GLN A 225 0.79 -14.43 7.49
CA GLN A 225 0.92 -15.22 8.72
C GLN A 225 2.35 -15.25 9.27
N TRP A 226 3.36 -15.26 8.39
CA TRP A 226 4.75 -15.10 8.82
C TRP A 226 4.99 -13.72 9.44
N VAL A 227 4.49 -12.64 8.84
CA VAL A 227 4.60 -11.27 9.39
C VAL A 227 3.94 -11.18 10.77
N LEU A 228 2.78 -11.82 10.96
CA LEU A 228 2.12 -11.90 12.27
C LEU A 228 2.98 -12.62 13.32
N ARG A 229 3.64 -13.73 12.95
CA ARG A 229 4.56 -14.44 13.85
C ARG A 229 5.79 -13.59 14.18
N GLU A 230 6.32 -12.88 13.20
CA GLU A 230 7.45 -11.96 13.40
C GLU A 230 7.06 -10.80 14.33
N MET A 231 5.85 -10.24 14.18
CA MET A 231 5.30 -9.24 15.10
C MET A 231 5.24 -9.78 16.53
N ASP A 232 4.66 -10.97 16.73
CA ASP A 232 4.55 -11.61 18.06
C ASP A 232 5.94 -11.93 18.64
N SER A 233 6.90 -12.34 17.79
CA SER A 233 8.30 -12.57 18.17
C SER A 233 8.98 -11.29 18.66
N ARG A 234 8.81 -10.17 17.95
CA ARG A 234 9.36 -8.86 18.35
C ARG A 234 8.81 -8.42 19.70
N TYR A 235 7.51 -8.58 19.96
CA TYR A 235 6.94 -8.29 21.27
C TYR A 235 7.60 -9.08 22.40
N ARG A 236 7.90 -10.38 22.20
CA ARG A 236 8.61 -11.19 23.20
C ARG A 236 10.05 -10.68 23.41
N ARG A 237 10.75 -10.31 22.34
CA ARG A 237 12.10 -9.71 22.40
C ARG A 237 12.11 -8.37 23.12
N PHE A 238 11.07 -7.56 22.92
CA PHE A 238 10.93 -6.27 23.61
C PHE A 238 10.68 -6.47 25.10
N ALA A 239 9.78 -7.39 25.45
CA ALA A 239 9.48 -7.72 26.83
C ALA A 239 10.72 -8.25 27.58
N SER A 240 11.56 -9.08 26.96
CA SER A 240 12.76 -9.63 27.62
C SER A 240 13.81 -8.59 28.00
N VAL A 241 13.83 -7.43 27.33
CA VAL A 241 14.76 -6.32 27.64
C VAL A 241 14.05 -5.08 28.20
N GLY A 242 12.74 -5.17 28.44
CA GLY A 242 11.90 -4.06 28.93
C GLY A 242 11.79 -2.88 27.96
N ALA A 243 11.90 -3.12 26.65
CA ALA A 243 11.72 -2.12 25.62
C ALA A 243 10.23 -1.92 25.29
N ARG A 244 9.83 -0.68 24.95
CA ARG A 244 8.43 -0.36 24.60
C ARG A 244 8.11 -0.52 23.12
N ASP A 245 9.10 -0.29 22.27
CA ASP A 245 8.99 -0.32 20.81
C ASP A 245 10.34 -0.68 20.17
N ILE A 246 10.36 -0.76 18.84
CA ILE A 246 11.55 -1.07 18.05
C ILE A 246 12.70 -0.08 18.26
N VAL A 247 12.41 1.20 18.53
CA VAL A 247 13.46 2.21 18.71
C VAL A 247 14.15 1.99 20.04
N ASP A 248 13.38 1.91 21.12
CA ASP A 248 13.87 1.62 22.48
C ASP A 248 14.60 0.28 22.51
N TYR A 249 14.10 -0.73 21.79
CA TYR A 249 14.79 -2.02 21.64
C TYR A 249 16.15 -1.88 20.96
N ASN A 250 16.21 -1.22 19.80
CA ASN A 250 17.44 -1.06 19.02
C ASN A 250 18.49 -0.23 19.75
N GLU A 251 18.07 0.80 20.51
CA GLU A 251 18.95 1.60 21.34
C GLU A 251 19.57 0.79 22.48
N ARG A 252 18.75 0.01 23.20
CA ARG A 252 19.23 -0.86 24.30
C ARG A 252 20.13 -1.98 23.84
N VAL A 253 19.78 -2.65 22.74
CA VAL A 253 20.60 -3.75 22.19
C VAL A 253 21.92 -3.21 21.66
N ALA A 254 21.91 -2.06 20.98
CA ALA A 254 23.15 -1.41 20.55
C ALA A 254 24.08 -1.08 21.72
N ALA A 255 23.53 -0.72 22.89
CA ALA A 255 24.31 -0.46 24.09
C ALA A 255 24.80 -1.73 24.81
N ALA A 256 23.98 -2.79 24.84
CA ALA A 256 24.25 -3.99 25.65
C ALA A 256 25.05 -5.08 24.91
N SER A 257 24.83 -5.26 23.60
CA SER A 257 25.45 -6.32 22.81
C SER A 257 25.46 -5.94 21.32
N PRO A 258 26.51 -5.25 20.84
CA PRO A 258 26.64 -4.88 19.44
C PRO A 258 26.54 -6.06 18.46
N GLU A 259 26.87 -7.26 18.94
CA GLU A 259 26.86 -8.52 18.18
C GLU A 259 25.44 -9.06 17.90
N VAL A 260 24.45 -8.71 18.72
CA VAL A 260 23.05 -9.17 18.57
C VAL A 260 22.33 -8.43 17.43
N GLY A 261 22.91 -7.32 16.95
CA GLY A 261 22.42 -6.57 15.80
C GLY A 261 21.10 -5.83 16.07
N ARG A 262 20.93 -4.66 15.44
CA ARG A 262 19.62 -3.98 15.40
C ARG A 262 18.65 -4.80 14.57
N ILE A 263 17.36 -4.69 14.86
CA ILE A 263 16.33 -5.24 13.99
C ILE A 263 15.84 -4.19 12.98
N PRO A 264 15.63 -4.59 11.71
CA PRO A 264 15.14 -3.69 10.68
C PRO A 264 13.64 -3.40 10.84
N TYR A 265 13.20 -2.27 10.30
CA TYR A 265 11.80 -2.06 9.96
C TYR A 265 11.36 -3.04 8.88
N ILE A 266 10.09 -3.44 8.88
CA ILE A 266 9.49 -4.22 7.79
C ILE A 266 8.38 -3.38 7.18
N VAL A 267 8.46 -3.13 5.87
CA VAL A 267 7.35 -2.55 5.12
C VAL A 267 6.75 -3.62 4.21
N VAL A 268 5.48 -3.92 4.43
CA VAL A 268 4.69 -4.84 3.60
C VAL A 268 3.92 -4.02 2.59
N VAL A 269 4.13 -4.26 1.29
CA VAL A 269 3.45 -3.57 0.20
C VAL A 269 2.59 -4.56 -0.57
N ILE A 270 1.30 -4.28 -0.65
CA ILE A 270 0.33 -5.07 -1.42
C ILE A 270 -0.19 -4.19 -2.56
N ASP A 271 0.16 -4.49 -3.80
CA ASP A 271 -0.23 -3.66 -4.95
C ASP A 271 -1.75 -3.72 -5.22
N GLU A 272 -2.36 -4.89 -5.08
CA GLU A 272 -3.79 -5.08 -5.33
C GLU A 272 -4.44 -5.91 -4.23
N LEU A 273 -5.04 -5.23 -3.25
CA LEU A 273 -5.80 -5.85 -2.17
C LEU A 273 -7.05 -6.57 -2.69
N ALA A 274 -7.68 -6.06 -3.74
CA ALA A 274 -8.94 -6.63 -4.24
C ALA A 274 -8.80 -8.11 -4.61
N ASP A 275 -7.67 -8.49 -5.21
CA ASP A 275 -7.47 -9.86 -5.64
C ASP A 275 -7.35 -10.81 -4.42
N LEU A 276 -6.77 -10.34 -3.32
CA LEU A 276 -6.71 -11.10 -2.05
C LEU A 276 -8.08 -11.21 -1.39
N MET A 277 -8.85 -10.13 -1.39
CA MET A 277 -10.22 -10.10 -0.85
C MET A 277 -11.18 -10.98 -1.66
N MET A 278 -10.91 -11.18 -2.96
CA MET A 278 -11.69 -12.09 -3.79
C MET A 278 -11.36 -13.56 -3.54
N LEU A 279 -10.10 -13.89 -3.23
CA LEU A 279 -9.69 -15.26 -2.99
C LEU A 279 -9.97 -15.74 -1.56
N ALA A 280 -9.57 -14.95 -0.56
CA ALA A 280 -9.61 -15.30 0.86
C ALA A 280 -9.95 -14.07 1.73
N PRO A 281 -11.19 -13.55 1.67
CA PRO A 281 -11.57 -12.30 2.34
C PRO A 281 -11.41 -12.37 3.85
N GLN A 282 -11.86 -13.45 4.49
CA GLN A 282 -11.88 -13.57 5.96
C GLN A 282 -10.46 -13.64 6.53
N GLU A 283 -9.59 -14.47 5.95
CA GLU A 283 -8.20 -14.61 6.36
C GLU A 283 -7.41 -13.33 6.12
N THR A 284 -7.58 -12.72 4.94
CA THR A 284 -6.88 -11.49 4.54
C THR A 284 -7.27 -10.32 5.45
N GLU A 285 -8.57 -10.06 5.62
CA GLU A 285 -9.07 -8.96 6.44
C GLU A 285 -8.63 -9.13 7.90
N ARG A 286 -8.74 -10.35 8.46
CA ARG A 286 -8.29 -10.65 9.83
C ARG A 286 -6.80 -10.40 10.01
N ALA A 287 -5.97 -10.84 9.06
CA ALA A 287 -4.52 -10.66 9.14
C ALA A 287 -4.12 -9.19 9.02
N ILE A 288 -4.66 -8.48 8.02
CA ILE A 288 -4.39 -7.06 7.79
C ILE A 288 -4.85 -6.21 8.98
N CYS A 289 -6.05 -6.44 9.51
CA CYS A 289 -6.55 -5.69 10.66
C CYS A 289 -5.71 -5.94 11.92
N ARG A 290 -5.34 -7.19 12.20
CA ARG A 290 -4.49 -7.51 13.37
C ARG A 290 -3.11 -6.86 13.26
N LEU A 291 -2.49 -6.90 12.09
CA LEU A 291 -1.25 -6.19 11.84
C LEU A 291 -1.46 -4.69 12.05
N ALA A 292 -2.45 -4.09 11.39
CA ALA A 292 -2.68 -2.65 11.46
C ALA A 292 -2.95 -2.13 12.89
N GLN A 293 -3.51 -2.97 13.77
CA GLN A 293 -3.76 -2.65 15.18
C GLN A 293 -2.51 -2.72 16.06
N MET A 294 -1.59 -3.66 15.79
CA MET A 294 -0.54 -4.03 16.75
C MET A 294 0.89 -3.83 16.21
N ALA A 295 1.07 -3.58 14.93
CA ALA A 295 2.38 -3.59 14.26
C ALA A 295 3.20 -2.30 14.45
N ARG A 296 2.55 -1.17 14.79
CA ARG A 296 3.23 0.14 14.93
C ARG A 296 4.46 0.09 15.84
N ALA A 297 4.31 -0.49 17.03
CA ALA A 297 5.40 -0.56 18.01
C ALA A 297 6.50 -1.53 17.58
N THR A 298 6.17 -2.56 16.79
CA THR A 298 7.13 -3.58 16.33
C THR A 298 7.93 -3.14 15.10
N GLY A 299 7.66 -1.95 14.56
CA GLY A 299 8.33 -1.43 13.36
C GLY A 299 7.90 -2.16 12.09
N ILE A 300 6.70 -2.73 12.09
CA ILE A 300 6.10 -3.36 10.91
C ILE A 300 5.01 -2.41 10.38
N HIS A 301 5.09 -2.07 9.10
CA HIS A 301 4.23 -1.09 8.46
C HIS A 301 3.59 -1.69 7.20
N LEU A 302 2.37 -1.26 6.89
CA LEU A 302 1.60 -1.79 5.75
C LEU A 302 1.28 -0.66 4.79
N ILE A 303 1.56 -0.88 3.51
CA ILE A 303 1.07 -0.07 2.40
C ILE A 303 0.21 -0.99 1.55
N ILE A 304 -1.10 -0.80 1.62
CA ILE A 304 -2.05 -1.57 0.83
C ILE A 304 -2.60 -0.69 -0.27
N ALA A 305 -2.68 -1.24 -1.48
CA ALA A 305 -3.18 -0.53 -2.63
C ALA A 305 -4.30 -1.29 -3.33
N THR A 306 -5.21 -0.59 -3.99
CA THR A 306 -6.23 -1.23 -4.82
C THR A 306 -6.69 -0.35 -5.98
N GLN A 307 -7.01 -0.99 -7.11
CA GLN A 307 -7.67 -0.33 -8.23
C GLN A 307 -9.20 -0.43 -8.19
N ARG A 308 -9.75 -1.20 -7.25
CA ARG A 308 -11.19 -1.44 -7.08
C ARG A 308 -11.65 -0.88 -5.74
N PRO A 309 -11.93 0.43 -5.65
CA PRO A 309 -12.41 1.07 -4.43
C PRO A 309 -13.89 0.75 -4.15
N SER A 310 -14.22 -0.53 -3.96
CA SER A 310 -15.55 -1.00 -3.55
C SER A 310 -15.59 -1.29 -2.05
N VAL A 311 -16.81 -1.27 -1.48
CA VAL A 311 -17.03 -1.55 -0.05
C VAL A 311 -16.60 -2.97 0.35
N ASP A 312 -16.66 -3.91 -0.60
CA ASP A 312 -16.25 -5.31 -0.38
C ASP A 312 -14.73 -5.48 -0.28
N VAL A 313 -13.96 -4.56 -0.88
CA VAL A 313 -12.49 -4.56 -0.83
C VAL A 313 -11.98 -3.65 0.29
N VAL A 314 -12.49 -2.42 0.34
CA VAL A 314 -12.15 -1.42 1.35
C VAL A 314 -13.28 -1.38 2.39
N THR A 315 -13.30 -2.41 3.22
CA THR A 315 -14.33 -2.60 4.23
C THR A 315 -14.23 -1.53 5.34
N GLY A 316 -15.26 -1.44 6.18
CA GLY A 316 -15.24 -0.56 7.35
C GLY A 316 -14.12 -0.91 8.34
N LEU A 317 -13.77 -2.19 8.50
CA LEU A 317 -12.69 -2.64 9.38
C LEU A 317 -11.31 -2.25 8.83
N ILE A 318 -11.10 -2.39 7.52
CA ILE A 318 -9.88 -1.90 6.87
C ILE A 318 -9.76 -0.40 7.07
N LYS A 319 -10.82 0.37 6.79
CA LYS A 319 -10.79 1.83 6.99
C LYS A 319 -10.48 2.23 8.43
N ALA A 320 -11.08 1.56 9.41
CA ALA A 320 -10.87 1.89 10.82
C ALA A 320 -9.41 1.76 11.26
N ASN A 321 -8.62 0.88 10.61
CA ASN A 321 -7.22 0.64 10.96
C ASN A 321 -6.21 1.34 10.03
N PHE A 322 -6.67 1.96 8.93
CA PHE A 322 -5.85 2.71 7.97
C PHE A 322 -6.32 4.16 7.91
N PRO A 323 -5.98 5.00 8.91
CA PRO A 323 -6.42 6.41 8.96
C PRO A 323 -5.72 7.27 7.90
N ALA A 324 -4.49 6.93 7.52
CA ALA A 324 -3.79 7.60 6.44
C ALA A 324 -4.19 6.99 5.09
N ARG A 325 -4.70 7.83 4.18
CA ARG A 325 -5.26 7.38 2.89
C ARG A 325 -4.84 8.27 1.75
N ILE A 326 -4.56 7.68 0.60
CA ILE A 326 -4.35 8.38 -0.67
C ILE A 326 -5.44 7.91 -1.64
N ALA A 327 -6.21 8.86 -2.16
CA ALA A 327 -7.13 8.62 -3.27
C ALA A 327 -6.59 9.31 -4.52
N PHE A 328 -6.27 8.53 -5.54
CA PHE A 328 -6.11 9.02 -6.91
C PHE A 328 -7.47 9.16 -7.59
N ALA A 329 -7.47 9.65 -8.82
CA ALA A 329 -8.69 9.78 -9.62
C ALA A 329 -9.53 8.49 -9.64
N VAL A 330 -10.83 8.64 -9.42
CA VAL A 330 -11.84 7.57 -9.43
C VAL A 330 -13.00 7.93 -10.34
N ALA A 331 -13.80 6.93 -10.72
CA ALA A 331 -14.89 7.11 -11.66
C ALA A 331 -16.10 7.86 -11.06
N SER A 332 -16.35 7.70 -9.76
CA SER A 332 -17.56 8.23 -9.14
C SER A 332 -17.34 8.78 -7.73
N SER A 333 -18.26 9.64 -7.28
CA SER A 333 -18.28 10.12 -5.90
C SER A 333 -18.56 9.02 -4.87
N VAL A 334 -19.14 7.89 -5.30
CA VAL A 334 -19.35 6.72 -4.44
C VAL A 334 -17.99 6.09 -4.13
N ASP A 335 -17.17 5.87 -5.15
CA ASP A 335 -15.80 5.36 -5.01
C ASP A 335 -14.94 6.28 -4.14
N SER A 336 -15.07 7.60 -4.31
CA SER A 336 -14.38 8.57 -3.45
C SER A 336 -14.76 8.40 -1.98
N ARG A 337 -16.05 8.18 -1.68
CA ARG A 337 -16.52 7.94 -0.30
C ARG A 337 -16.06 6.60 0.26
N VAL A 338 -15.89 5.58 -0.59
CA VAL A 338 -15.32 4.31 -0.15
C VAL A 338 -13.91 4.51 0.38
N ILE A 339 -13.11 5.38 -0.23
CA ILE A 339 -11.71 5.62 0.17
C ILE A 339 -11.61 6.67 1.27
N LEU A 340 -12.19 7.85 1.08
CA LEU A 340 -11.96 9.05 1.91
C LEU A 340 -13.11 9.38 2.87
N ASP A 341 -14.19 8.61 2.86
CA ASP A 341 -15.46 8.92 3.55
C ASP A 341 -16.11 10.25 3.08
N MET A 342 -15.63 10.81 1.97
CA MET A 342 -16.13 12.06 1.38
C MET A 342 -15.96 12.09 -0.15
N PRO A 343 -16.77 12.89 -0.88
CA PRO A 343 -16.55 13.13 -2.31
C PRO A 343 -15.30 14.00 -2.54
N GLY A 344 -14.76 13.95 -3.75
CA GLY A 344 -13.68 14.82 -4.22
C GLY A 344 -12.70 14.14 -5.15
N ALA A 345 -12.43 12.84 -4.96
CA ALA A 345 -11.46 12.11 -5.77
C ALA A 345 -11.94 11.91 -7.23
N GLU A 346 -13.26 11.93 -7.47
CA GLU A 346 -13.85 11.88 -8.81
C GLU A 346 -13.60 13.14 -9.65
N ARG A 347 -13.09 14.22 -9.03
CA ARG A 347 -12.76 15.49 -9.69
C ARG A 347 -11.26 15.65 -9.98
N LEU A 348 -10.45 14.66 -9.60
CA LEU A 348 -9.03 14.65 -9.87
C LEU A 348 -8.76 14.44 -11.37
N LEU A 349 -7.63 14.97 -11.84
CA LEU A 349 -7.28 14.98 -13.26
C LEU A 349 -6.56 13.70 -13.72
N GLY A 350 -6.23 12.81 -12.78
CA GLY A 350 -5.41 11.62 -13.01
C GLY A 350 -3.93 11.95 -13.12
N ARG A 351 -3.13 11.02 -13.67
CA ARG A 351 -1.67 11.20 -13.90
C ARG A 351 -0.90 11.70 -12.66
N GLY A 352 -1.20 11.15 -11.49
CA GLY A 352 -0.53 11.49 -10.24
C GLY A 352 -1.28 12.50 -9.37
N ASP A 353 -2.34 13.14 -9.87
CA ASP A 353 -3.18 14.03 -9.06
C ASP A 353 -3.96 13.22 -8.02
N MET A 354 -3.81 13.57 -6.75
CA MET A 354 -4.32 12.81 -5.61
C MET A 354 -4.84 13.69 -4.47
N LEU A 355 -5.71 13.09 -3.67
CA LEU A 355 -6.10 13.58 -2.35
C LEU A 355 -5.44 12.71 -1.29
N PHE A 356 -4.64 13.34 -0.44
CA PHE A 356 -4.01 12.71 0.70
C PHE A 356 -4.73 13.10 1.99
N MET A 357 -5.24 12.10 2.71
CA MET A 357 -5.82 12.23 4.05
C MET A 357 -4.76 11.79 5.07
N PRO A 358 -4.06 12.71 5.75
CA PRO A 358 -3.23 12.36 6.89
C PRO A 358 -4.12 12.01 8.10
N PRO A 359 -3.61 11.22 9.07
CA PRO A 359 -4.42 10.76 10.21
C PRO A 359 -4.84 11.90 11.15
N ASP A 360 -4.06 12.98 11.20
CA ASP A 360 -4.25 14.09 12.14
C ASP A 360 -5.04 15.27 11.55
N ALA A 361 -5.45 15.21 10.28
CA ALA A 361 -6.20 16.29 9.64
C ALA A 361 -7.66 15.90 9.36
N PRO A 362 -8.60 16.85 9.52
CA PRO A 362 -10.02 16.60 9.24
C PRO A 362 -10.38 16.69 7.75
N GLN A 363 -9.46 17.13 6.90
CA GLN A 363 -9.70 17.38 5.48
C GLN A 363 -8.49 16.90 4.66
N PRO A 364 -8.72 16.33 3.47
CA PRO A 364 -7.63 15.88 2.61
C PRO A 364 -6.93 17.06 1.96
N ILE A 365 -5.63 16.88 1.76
CA ILE A 365 -4.74 17.81 1.07
C ILE A 365 -4.60 17.32 -0.37
N ARG A 366 -4.78 18.20 -1.35
CA ARG A 366 -4.56 17.87 -2.75
C ARG A 366 -3.08 17.95 -3.06
N LEU A 367 -2.54 16.90 -3.65
CA LEU A 367 -1.12 16.76 -4.00
C LEU A 367 -1.00 16.29 -5.44
N GLN A 368 0.04 16.73 -6.13
CA GLN A 368 0.54 16.10 -7.33
C GLN A 368 1.63 15.10 -6.94
N GLY A 369 1.39 13.83 -7.24
CA GLY A 369 2.29 12.73 -6.92
C GLY A 369 3.70 12.90 -7.49
N ALA A 370 4.69 12.53 -6.70
CA ALA A 370 6.07 12.41 -7.16
C ALA A 370 6.16 11.40 -8.32
N PHE A 371 6.92 11.78 -9.33
CA PHE A 371 7.18 10.96 -10.50
C PHE A 371 8.60 10.39 -10.42
N VAL A 372 8.69 9.11 -10.74
CA VAL A 372 9.95 8.40 -10.99
C VAL A 372 9.76 7.59 -12.26
N SER A 373 10.72 7.67 -13.16
CA SER A 373 10.73 6.93 -14.42
C SER A 373 11.21 5.50 -14.23
N ASP A 374 10.85 4.62 -15.18
CA ASP A 374 11.34 3.25 -15.19
C ASP A 374 12.87 3.20 -15.29
N ALA A 375 13.50 4.14 -15.99
CA ALA A 375 14.96 4.22 -16.09
C ALA A 375 15.61 4.49 -14.72
N GLU A 376 15.08 5.43 -13.95
CA GLU A 376 15.53 5.72 -12.57
C GLU A 376 15.36 4.49 -11.65
N ILE A 377 14.20 3.81 -11.73
CA ILE A 377 13.93 2.59 -10.98
C ILE A 377 14.96 1.49 -11.34
N GLN A 378 15.24 1.28 -12.63
CA GLN A 378 16.20 0.28 -13.06
C GLN A 378 17.63 0.61 -12.60
N ARG A 379 18.04 1.89 -12.64
CA ARG A 379 19.34 2.33 -12.09
C ARG A 379 19.46 1.99 -10.61
N LEU A 380 18.43 2.31 -9.83
CA LEU A 380 18.38 2.01 -8.39
C LEU A 380 18.46 0.50 -8.13
N ILE A 381 17.67 -0.29 -8.84
CA ILE A 381 17.63 -1.75 -8.69
C ILE A 381 18.98 -2.35 -9.09
N ALA A 382 19.59 -1.88 -10.19
CA ALA A 382 20.90 -2.33 -10.63
C ALA A 382 21.96 -2.05 -9.57
N TYR A 383 21.98 -0.84 -9.00
CA TYR A 383 22.88 -0.47 -7.90
C TYR A 383 22.77 -1.46 -6.74
N TRP A 384 21.56 -1.73 -6.27
CA TRP A 384 21.34 -2.64 -5.14
C TRP A 384 21.67 -4.10 -5.45
N LYS A 385 21.45 -4.54 -6.69
CA LYS A 385 21.77 -5.91 -7.13
C LYS A 385 23.27 -6.18 -7.20
N VAL A 386 24.13 -5.16 -7.32
CA VAL A 386 25.59 -5.36 -7.25
C VAL A 386 26.01 -5.95 -5.89
N PHE A 387 25.29 -5.60 -4.82
CA PHE A 387 25.55 -6.12 -3.48
C PHE A 387 24.85 -7.44 -3.20
N SER A 388 23.92 -7.84 -4.05
CA SER A 388 23.35 -9.19 -4.01
C SER A 388 24.35 -10.15 -4.63
N ALA A 389 24.63 -11.27 -3.96
CA ALA A 389 25.36 -12.35 -4.60
C ALA A 389 24.68 -12.69 -5.93
N PRO A 390 25.43 -12.99 -7.01
CA PRO A 390 24.82 -13.52 -8.22
C PRO A 390 23.92 -14.69 -7.81
N PRO A 391 22.73 -14.85 -8.41
CA PRO A 391 21.92 -16.03 -8.15
C PRO A 391 22.87 -17.22 -8.30
N ALA A 392 22.95 -18.06 -7.27
CA ALA A 392 23.67 -19.32 -7.38
C ALA A 392 23.22 -19.90 -8.73
N GLY A 393 24.20 -20.14 -9.62
CA GLY A 393 23.92 -20.60 -10.98
C GLY A 393 22.96 -21.78 -10.96
N PRO A 394 22.35 -22.15 -12.10
CA PRO A 394 21.34 -23.20 -12.14
C PRO A 394 21.82 -24.36 -11.30
N ILE A 395 21.08 -24.67 -10.22
CA ILE A 395 21.35 -25.84 -9.39
C ILE A 395 21.52 -26.97 -10.40
N PRO A 396 22.69 -27.61 -10.49
CA PRO A 396 22.85 -28.71 -11.42
C PRO A 396 21.75 -29.70 -11.05
N LEU A 397 20.82 -29.93 -11.97
CA LEU A 397 19.96 -31.09 -11.93
C LEU A 397 20.87 -32.28 -12.24
N GLU A 398 21.80 -32.58 -11.35
CA GLU A 398 22.43 -33.88 -11.33
C GLU A 398 21.30 -34.87 -11.10
N ARG A 399 21.04 -35.65 -12.14
CA ARG A 399 20.22 -36.85 -12.10
C ARG A 399 20.77 -37.74 -11.00
N ALA A 400 20.27 -37.56 -9.78
CA ALA A 400 20.45 -38.50 -8.70
C ALA A 400 19.62 -39.74 -9.04
N THR A 401 20.25 -40.68 -9.73
CA THR A 401 19.88 -42.08 -9.64
C THR A 401 19.99 -42.48 -8.16
N PRO A 402 18.97 -43.14 -7.57
CA PRO A 402 19.03 -43.52 -6.16
C PRO A 402 20.03 -44.67 -5.98
N SER A 403 21.21 -44.37 -5.44
CA SER A 403 22.05 -45.36 -4.77
C SER A 403 21.81 -45.26 -3.27
N VAL A 404 21.30 -46.35 -2.70
CA VAL A 404 21.05 -46.53 -1.26
C VAL A 404 22.38 -46.76 -0.54
N PRO A 405 22.74 -45.98 0.50
CA PRO A 405 23.65 -46.44 1.53
C PRO A 405 22.83 -46.99 2.69
N ALA A 406 23.08 -48.26 3.02
CA ALA A 406 22.52 -48.93 4.18
C ALA A 406 23.10 -48.38 5.49
N ALA A 407 22.26 -48.45 6.54
CA ALA A 407 22.49 -48.26 7.98
C ALA A 407 22.21 -46.86 8.56
N PRO A 408 21.24 -46.74 9.50
CA PRO A 408 21.05 -45.55 10.31
C PRO A 408 22.03 -45.49 11.50
N PRO A 409 22.41 -44.30 12.00
CA PRO A 409 23.26 -44.14 13.17
C PRO A 409 22.47 -44.44 14.46
N VAL A 410 23.13 -45.14 15.39
CA VAL A 410 22.61 -45.46 16.74
C VAL A 410 22.97 -44.34 17.70
N GLN A 411 21.98 -43.73 18.36
CA GLN A 411 22.19 -42.79 19.46
C GLN A 411 21.80 -43.47 20.79
N LEU A 412 22.74 -43.59 21.73
CA LEU A 412 22.49 -44.19 23.06
C LEU A 412 21.69 -43.22 23.96
N PRO A 413 20.74 -43.72 24.78
CA PRO A 413 20.05 -42.90 25.77
C PRO A 413 20.87 -42.71 27.05
N LEU A 414 20.80 -41.50 27.63
CA LEU A 414 21.26 -41.16 28.98
C LEU A 414 20.10 -41.38 29.97
N HIS A 415 20.38 -42.17 31.02
CA HIS A 415 19.57 -42.51 32.21
C HIS A 415 18.47 -43.60 32.08
N PRO A 416 18.63 -44.75 32.77
CA PRO A 416 17.59 -45.75 33.00
C PRO A 416 16.78 -45.39 34.27
N ASP A 417 15.54 -45.84 34.29
CA ASP A 417 14.61 -45.80 35.44
C ASP A 417 13.93 -44.46 35.72
N LEU A 418 12.83 -44.22 35.00
CA LEU A 418 11.50 -43.83 35.54
C LEU A 418 10.58 -43.41 34.38
N ALA A 419 9.81 -44.36 33.83
CA ALA A 419 8.70 -44.09 32.90
C ALA A 419 7.49 -44.98 33.23
N PRO A 420 6.25 -44.44 33.31
CA PRO A 420 5.01 -45.21 33.29
C PRO A 420 4.66 -45.64 31.85
N PRO A 421 3.79 -46.65 31.64
CA PRO A 421 3.65 -47.34 30.36
C PRO A 421 3.02 -46.46 29.28
N VAL A 422 3.70 -46.38 28.14
CA VAL A 422 3.31 -45.59 26.96
C VAL A 422 2.66 -46.52 25.94
N SER A 423 1.43 -46.19 25.55
CA SER A 423 0.76 -46.72 24.35
C SER A 423 1.57 -46.35 23.10
N GLU A 424 1.97 -47.36 22.33
CA GLU A 424 2.79 -47.22 21.11
C GLU A 424 2.12 -46.33 20.07
N GLN A 425 2.63 -45.11 19.89
CA GLN A 425 2.51 -44.35 18.65
C GLN A 425 3.80 -44.57 17.85
N ARG A 426 3.70 -45.34 16.76
CA ARG A 426 4.77 -45.57 15.79
C ARG A 426 4.83 -44.45 14.74
N PRO A 427 5.98 -44.25 14.07
CA PRO A 427 6.23 -43.14 13.15
C PRO A 427 5.56 -43.36 11.80
N SER A 428 4.91 -42.31 11.29
CA SER A 428 4.15 -42.26 10.05
C SER A 428 5.04 -42.18 8.80
N GLY A 429 5.09 -43.27 8.05
CA GLY A 429 5.47 -43.35 6.64
C GLY A 429 4.57 -44.39 5.96
N LEU A 430 3.96 -44.02 4.84
CA LEU A 430 2.79 -44.63 4.17
C LEU A 430 1.47 -44.28 4.88
N PHE A 431 0.80 -43.23 4.40
CA PHE A 431 -0.56 -42.89 4.83
C PHE A 431 -1.56 -43.82 4.12
N GLU A 432 -1.78 -45.01 4.65
CA GLU A 432 -3.10 -45.64 4.53
C GLU A 432 -4.06 -44.77 5.36
N ASP A 433 -5.10 -44.20 4.75
CA ASP A 433 -6.12 -43.48 5.50
C ASP A 433 -6.80 -44.50 6.43
N ASP A 434 -6.72 -44.31 7.75
CA ASP A 434 -7.19 -45.27 8.77
C ASP A 434 -8.64 -45.77 8.55
N LEU A 435 -9.43 -45.04 7.76
CA LEU A 435 -10.83 -45.30 7.44
C LEU A 435 -11.06 -46.10 6.16
N ILE A 436 -10.01 -46.56 5.46
CA ILE A 436 -10.13 -47.39 4.24
C ILE A 436 -10.89 -48.71 4.51
N PRO A 437 -10.61 -49.47 5.58
CA PRO A 437 -11.35 -50.70 5.87
C PRO A 437 -12.85 -50.46 6.08
N ASP A 438 -13.19 -49.42 6.83
CA ASP A 438 -14.58 -49.03 7.11
C ASP A 438 -15.30 -48.52 5.85
N ALA A 439 -14.58 -47.81 4.97
CA ALA A 439 -15.10 -47.41 3.67
C ALA A 439 -15.39 -48.63 2.78
N LEU A 440 -14.52 -49.64 2.76
CA LEU A 440 -14.71 -50.86 1.99
C LEU A 440 -15.96 -51.63 2.43
N GLU A 441 -16.19 -51.80 3.73
CA GLU A 441 -17.41 -52.44 4.26
C GLU A 441 -18.68 -51.70 3.83
N VAL A 442 -18.67 -50.37 3.91
CA VAL A 442 -19.82 -49.55 3.50
C VAL A 442 -20.09 -49.67 2.01
N LEU A 443 -19.05 -49.70 1.18
CA LEU A 443 -19.15 -49.81 -0.28
C LEU A 443 -19.61 -51.21 -0.73
N LEU A 444 -19.11 -52.26 -0.08
CA LEU A 444 -19.53 -53.64 -0.33
C LEU A 444 -20.98 -53.90 0.09
N ALA A 445 -21.43 -53.30 1.19
CA ALA A 445 -22.81 -53.44 1.68
C ALA A 445 -23.85 -52.75 0.79
N GLU A 446 -23.52 -51.61 0.20
CA GLU A 446 -24.43 -50.81 -0.65
C GLU A 446 -24.24 -51.08 -2.15
N ASN A 447 -23.20 -51.86 -2.51
CA ASN A 447 -22.81 -52.20 -3.89
C ASN A 447 -22.72 -50.98 -4.83
N ARG A 448 -22.29 -49.83 -4.28
CA ARG A 448 -22.18 -48.56 -5.01
C ARG A 448 -21.15 -47.63 -4.34
N ALA A 449 -20.21 -47.12 -5.14
CA ALA A 449 -19.23 -46.12 -4.70
C ALA A 449 -19.62 -44.70 -5.09
N SER A 450 -19.73 -43.81 -4.10
CA SER A 450 -19.84 -42.36 -4.32
C SER A 450 -19.31 -41.57 -3.13
N VAL A 451 -18.71 -40.41 -3.42
CA VAL A 451 -18.11 -39.52 -2.41
C VAL A 451 -19.16 -39.13 -1.36
N SER A 452 -20.37 -38.80 -1.81
CA SER A 452 -21.49 -38.40 -0.93
C SER A 452 -22.00 -39.52 -0.02
N LEU A 453 -21.88 -40.78 -0.43
CA LEU A 453 -22.26 -41.95 0.39
C LEU A 453 -21.28 -42.13 1.56
N LEU A 454 -19.98 -42.02 1.30
CA LEU A 454 -18.94 -42.08 2.34
C LEU A 454 -19.01 -40.88 3.30
N GLN A 455 -19.27 -39.67 2.79
CA GLN A 455 -19.48 -38.49 3.65
C GLN A 455 -20.63 -38.69 4.64
N ARG A 456 -21.74 -39.29 4.19
CA ARG A 456 -22.93 -39.49 5.05
C ARG A 456 -22.75 -40.63 6.04
N ARG A 457 -22.14 -41.74 5.63
CA ARG A 457 -21.98 -42.95 6.45
C ARG A 457 -20.82 -42.84 7.45
N LEU A 458 -19.69 -42.29 7.03
CA LEU A 458 -18.48 -42.14 7.84
C LEU A 458 -18.33 -40.74 8.47
N ARG A 459 -19.26 -39.82 8.19
CA ARG A 459 -19.27 -38.43 8.71
C ARG A 459 -17.96 -37.67 8.48
N ILE A 460 -17.33 -37.90 7.34
CA ILE A 460 -16.09 -37.25 6.92
C ILE A 460 -16.34 -36.16 5.86
N GLY A 461 -15.43 -35.18 5.79
CA GLY A 461 -15.50 -34.09 4.82
C GLY A 461 -15.24 -34.52 3.38
N TYR A 462 -15.70 -33.72 2.41
CA TYR A 462 -15.65 -34.04 0.98
C TYR A 462 -14.26 -34.42 0.47
N THR A 463 -13.25 -33.63 0.83
CA THR A 463 -11.86 -33.82 0.39
C THR A 463 -11.27 -35.15 0.86
N ARG A 464 -11.64 -35.60 2.07
CA ARG A 464 -11.20 -36.88 2.60
C ARG A 464 -11.95 -38.04 1.96
N SER A 465 -13.25 -37.89 1.73
CA SER A 465 -14.05 -38.90 1.01
C SER A 465 -13.64 -39.08 -0.44
N ALA A 466 -13.29 -38.00 -1.14
CA ALA A 466 -12.79 -38.05 -2.52
C ALA A 466 -11.45 -38.81 -2.59
N ARG A 467 -10.52 -38.45 -1.69
CA ARG A 467 -9.21 -39.11 -1.59
C ARG A 467 -9.30 -40.60 -1.28
N ILE A 468 -10.25 -41.02 -0.42
CA ILE A 468 -10.47 -42.45 -0.11
C ILE A 468 -10.98 -43.21 -1.35
N ILE A 469 -11.84 -42.60 -2.16
CA ILE A 469 -12.31 -43.23 -3.40
C ILE A 469 -11.18 -43.36 -4.43
N GLU A 470 -10.37 -42.32 -4.59
CA GLU A 470 -9.19 -42.34 -5.47
C GLU A 470 -8.18 -43.41 -5.03
N LEU A 471 -7.91 -43.52 -3.73
CA LEU A 471 -7.05 -44.57 -3.16
C LEU A 471 -7.60 -45.98 -3.41
N LEU A 472 -8.91 -46.18 -3.28
CA LEU A 472 -9.54 -47.47 -3.55
C LEU A 472 -9.51 -47.83 -5.04
N GLU A 473 -9.66 -46.83 -5.93
CA GLU A 473 -9.52 -47.01 -7.39
C GLU A 473 -8.07 -47.39 -7.76
N GLU A 474 -7.06 -46.73 -7.15
CA GLU A 474 -5.65 -47.09 -7.34
C GLU A 474 -5.30 -48.50 -6.84
N LEU A 475 -6.02 -48.98 -5.82
CA LEU A 475 -5.92 -50.34 -5.30
C LEU A 475 -6.72 -51.37 -6.11
N GLY A 476 -7.49 -50.93 -7.11
CA GLY A 476 -8.24 -51.79 -8.04
C GLY A 476 -9.55 -52.37 -7.48
N VAL A 477 -10.17 -51.71 -6.51
CA VAL A 477 -11.43 -52.10 -5.86
C VAL A 477 -12.66 -51.57 -6.59
#